data_AF-A0A026WXM1-F1
#
_entry.id   AF-A0A026WXM1-F1
#
_cell.length_a   1.000
_cell.length_b   1.000
_cell.length_c   1.000
_cell.angle_alpha   90.00
_cell.angle_beta   90.00
_cell.angle_gamma   90.00
#
_symmetry.space_group_name_H-M   'P 1'
#
loop_
_entity.id
_entity.type
_entity.pdbx_description
1 polymer ?
#
loop_
_entity_poly.entity_id
_entity_poly.type
_entity_poly.pdbx_seq_one_letter_code
_entity_poly.pdbx_strand_id
1 'polypeptide(L)'
;MLAHFNNLGCNMSLKVHFLHSHLDYFPKCNLGSVSEEQGERFHQDIKEMERRYQGKWDVHMLADYCWCLKRDEPEIPHKRQRMRRSFDNM
;
A
#
# COMPACT_ATOMS: atom_id res chain seq x y z
N MET A 1 18.33 19.09 -1.75
CA MET A 1 17.77 18.52 -3.00
C MET A 1 17.13 19.60 -3.87
N LEU A 2 16.09 20.31 -3.42
CA LEU A 2 15.40 21.36 -4.21
C LEU A 2 16.27 22.57 -4.59
N ALA A 3 17.11 23.05 -3.65
CA ALA A 3 18.06 24.12 -3.93
C ALA A 3 19.09 23.74 -5.02
N HIS A 4 19.41 22.45 -5.18
CA HIS A 4 20.31 21.98 -6.23
C HIS A 4 19.63 21.96 -7.61
N PHE A 5 18.34 21.63 -7.68
CA PHE A 5 17.58 21.72 -8.94
C PHE A 5 17.52 23.14 -9.47
N ASN A 6 17.31 24.13 -8.57
CA ASN A 6 17.35 25.55 -8.92
C ASN A 6 18.75 25.97 -9.40
N ASN A 7 19.81 25.57 -8.66
CA ASN A 7 21.19 25.89 -9.04
C ASN A 7 21.63 25.23 -10.36
N LEU A 8 21.06 24.08 -10.73
CA LEU A 8 21.31 23.38 -11.99
C LEU A 8 20.49 23.94 -13.16
N GLY A 9 19.59 24.90 -12.92
CA GLY A 9 18.68 25.43 -13.95
C GLY A 9 17.66 24.40 -14.44
N CYS A 10 17.42 23.33 -13.68
CA CYS A 10 16.47 22.30 -14.04
C CYS A 10 15.04 22.74 -13.67
N ASN A 11 14.11 22.61 -14.62
CA ASN A 11 12.69 22.86 -14.34
C ASN A 11 12.16 21.86 -13.31
N MET A 12 11.53 22.36 -12.26
CA MET A 12 10.82 21.53 -11.30
C MET A 12 9.50 21.03 -11.88
N SER A 13 9.13 19.79 -11.59
CA SER A 13 7.79 19.31 -11.92
C SER A 13 6.75 20.04 -11.07
N LEU A 14 5.52 20.18 -11.59
CA LEU A 14 4.44 20.87 -10.92
C LEU A 14 4.18 20.34 -9.49
N LYS A 15 4.25 19.01 -9.31
CA LYS A 15 4.07 18.36 -8.00
C LYS A 15 5.15 18.79 -6.99
N VAL A 16 6.40 18.86 -7.43
CA VAL A 16 7.53 19.24 -6.57
C VAL A 16 7.48 20.73 -6.23
N HIS A 17 7.12 21.57 -7.21
CA HIS A 17 6.93 23.00 -6.99
C HIS A 17 5.78 23.26 -6.01
N PHE A 18 4.62 22.62 -6.22
CA PHE A 18 3.46 22.74 -5.34
C PHE A 18 3.78 22.30 -3.91
N LEU A 19 4.42 21.14 -3.74
CA LEU A 19 4.83 20.66 -2.43
C LEU A 19 5.74 21.69 -1.76
N HIS A 20 6.77 22.17 -2.46
CA HIS A 20 7.73 23.13 -1.90
C HIS A 20 7.09 24.46 -1.48
N SER A 21 6.20 25.02 -2.30
CA SER A 21 5.52 26.30 -2.04
C SER A 21 4.52 26.24 -0.89
N HIS A 22 4.01 25.05 -0.55
CA HIS A 22 2.95 24.87 0.44
C HIS A 22 3.34 23.89 1.57
N LEU A 23 4.64 23.69 1.80
CA LEU A 23 5.13 22.82 2.88
C LEU A 23 4.68 23.29 4.27
N ASP A 24 4.44 24.60 4.42
CA ASP A 24 3.92 25.26 5.61
C ASP A 24 2.43 24.97 5.89
N TYR A 25 1.66 24.60 4.87
CA TYR A 25 0.27 24.17 5.02
C TYR A 25 0.15 22.80 5.72
N PHE A 26 1.16 21.95 5.58
CA PHE A 26 1.13 20.62 6.16
C PHE A 26 1.62 20.60 7.61
N PRO A 27 0.96 19.85 8.51
CA PRO A 27 1.46 19.69 9.87
C PRO A 27 2.81 18.95 9.84
N LYS A 28 3.85 19.56 10.42
CA LYS A 28 5.22 19.02 10.42
C LYS A 28 5.34 17.57 10.91
N CYS A 29 4.45 17.14 11.82
CA CYS A 29 4.47 15.80 12.41
C CYS A 29 3.71 14.75 11.60
N ASN A 30 2.86 15.14 10.63
CA ASN A 30 1.84 14.26 10.05
C ASN A 30 1.93 14.13 8.52
N LEU A 31 3.01 14.59 7.88
CA LEU A 31 3.20 14.48 6.43
C LEU A 31 3.05 13.06 5.88
N GLY A 32 3.49 12.04 6.65
CA GLY A 32 3.29 10.64 6.28
C GLY A 32 1.83 10.20 6.33
N SER A 33 1.02 10.76 7.23
CA SER A 33 -0.40 10.39 7.36
C SER A 33 -1.29 10.94 6.26
N VAL A 34 -0.86 12.02 5.60
CA VAL A 34 -1.55 12.63 4.44
C VAL A 34 -0.95 12.16 3.10
N SER A 35 0.00 11.22 3.16
CA SER A 35 0.60 10.64 1.97
C SER A 35 -0.37 9.65 1.30
N GLU A 36 -0.33 9.62 -0.03
CA GLU A 36 -1.05 8.63 -0.85
C GLU A 36 -0.41 7.24 -0.81
N GLU A 37 0.62 7.02 0.01
CA GLU A 37 1.34 5.74 0.13
C GLU A 37 0.40 4.55 0.37
N GLN A 38 -0.61 4.70 1.22
CA GLN A 38 -1.57 3.63 1.49
C GLN A 38 -2.43 3.31 0.26
N GLY A 39 -2.81 4.32 -0.52
CA GLY A 39 -3.58 4.15 -1.77
C GLY A 39 -2.75 3.46 -2.85
N GLU A 40 -1.50 3.88 -3.03
CA GLU A 40 -0.56 3.24 -3.96
C GLU A 40 -0.29 1.78 -3.59
N ARG A 41 -0.13 1.48 -2.29
CA ARG A 41 0.02 0.10 -1.81
C ARG A 41 -1.23 -0.73 -2.06
N PHE A 42 -2.42 -0.17 -1.83
CA PHE A 42 -3.69 -0.83 -2.14
C PHE A 42 -3.77 -1.26 -3.61
N HIS A 43 -3.38 -0.40 -4.55
CA HIS A 43 -3.39 -0.75 -5.98
C HIS A 43 -2.45 -1.91 -6.31
N GLN A 44 -1.27 -1.95 -5.69
CA GLN A 44 -0.31 -3.04 -5.88
C GLN A 44 -0.84 -4.36 -5.33
N ASP A 45 -1.40 -4.33 -4.11
CA ASP A 45 -1.95 -5.53 -3.47
C ASP A 45 -3.14 -6.09 -4.25
N ILE A 46 -4.04 -5.23 -4.72
CA ILE A 46 -5.21 -5.64 -5.50
C ILE A 46 -4.78 -6.27 -6.83
N LYS A 47 -3.82 -5.66 -7.54
CA LYS A 47 -3.26 -6.24 -8.77
C LYS A 47 -2.72 -7.66 -8.55
N GLU A 48 -2.04 -7.88 -7.44
CA GLU A 48 -1.51 -9.19 -7.08
C GLU A 48 -2.62 -10.17 -6.67
N MET A 49 -3.66 -9.71 -5.97
CA MET A 49 -4.83 -10.53 -5.64
C MET A 49 -5.61 -10.92 -6.89
N GLU A 50 -5.87 -10.00 -7.81
CA GLU A 50 -6.51 -10.30 -9.10
C GLU A 50 -5.72 -11.36 -9.89
N ARG A 51 -4.38 -11.27 -9.90
CA ARG A 51 -3.51 -12.26 -10.53
C ARG A 51 -3.65 -13.65 -9.90
N ARG A 52 -3.69 -13.74 -8.56
CA ARG A 52 -3.82 -15.02 -7.83
C ARG A 52 -5.17 -15.69 -8.06
N TYR A 53 -6.23 -14.89 -8.12
CA TYR A 53 -7.60 -15.39 -8.30
C TYR A 53 -8.07 -15.35 -9.75
N GLN A 54 -7.18 -15.02 -10.71
CA GLN A 54 -7.47 -14.97 -12.15
C GLN A 54 -8.66 -14.05 -12.49
N GLY A 55 -8.76 -12.91 -11.81
CA GLY A 55 -9.85 -11.95 -11.96
C GLY A 55 -11.18 -12.38 -11.34
N LYS A 56 -11.22 -13.50 -10.58
CA LYS A 56 -12.41 -13.90 -9.82
C LYS A 56 -12.51 -13.10 -8.53
N TRP A 57 -13.55 -12.29 -8.44
CA TRP A 57 -13.92 -11.58 -7.22
C TRP A 57 -14.81 -12.47 -6.36
N ASP A 58 -14.22 -13.29 -5.50
CA ASP A 58 -14.97 -14.13 -4.55
C ASP A 58 -14.79 -13.68 -3.08
N VAL A 59 -15.64 -14.21 -2.20
CA VAL A 59 -15.59 -13.91 -0.76
C VAL A 59 -14.28 -14.41 -0.13
N HIS A 60 -13.66 -15.44 -0.70
CA HIS A 60 -12.40 -16.00 -0.21
C HIS A 60 -11.20 -15.11 -0.53
N MET A 61 -11.20 -14.43 -1.67
CA MET A 61 -10.20 -13.44 -2.09
C MET A 61 -10.25 -12.25 -1.14
N LEU A 62 -11.44 -11.72 -0.85
CA LEU A 62 -11.60 -10.62 0.10
C LEU A 62 -11.18 -11.05 1.51
N ALA A 63 -11.54 -12.26 1.94
CA ALA A 63 -11.13 -12.80 3.23
C ALA A 63 -9.61 -12.99 3.34
N ASP A 64 -8.95 -13.52 2.30
CA ASP A 64 -7.50 -13.68 2.25
C ASP A 64 -6.78 -12.31 2.15
N TYR A 65 -7.37 -11.31 1.49
CA TYR A 65 -6.85 -9.94 1.47
C TYR A 65 -6.90 -9.29 2.86
N CYS A 66 -8.05 -9.33 3.54
CA CYS A 66 -8.19 -8.87 4.92
C CYS A 66 -7.23 -9.60 5.86
N TRP A 67 -6.97 -10.88 5.61
CA TRP A 67 -6.00 -11.67 6.37
C TRP A 67 -4.55 -11.21 6.13
N CYS A 68 -4.17 -10.90 4.89
CA CYS A 68 -2.87 -10.31 4.58
C CYS A 68 -2.66 -8.98 5.32
N LEU A 69 -3.65 -8.08 5.28
CA LEU A 69 -3.58 -6.80 5.99
C LEU A 69 -3.39 -6.97 7.49
N LYS A 70 -4.14 -7.87 8.13
CA LYS A 70 -3.99 -8.16 9.56
C LYS A 70 -2.62 -8.73 9.91
N ARG A 71 -2.07 -9.62 9.07
CA ARG A 71 -0.78 -10.24 9.34
C ARG A 71 0.38 -9.25 9.30
N ASP A 72 0.28 -8.25 8.43
CA ASP A 72 1.34 -7.28 8.22
C ASP A 72 1.32 -6.17 9.30
N GLU A 73 0.40 -6.26 10.27
CA GLU A 73 0.38 -5.44 11.49
C GLU A 73 1.49 -5.90 12.46
N PRO A 74 2.48 -5.05 12.77
CA PRO A 74 3.72 -5.46 13.44
C PRO A 74 3.55 -5.87 14.91
N GLU A 75 2.40 -5.58 15.53
CA GLU A 75 2.23 -5.72 16.97
C GLU A 75 1.69 -7.09 17.42
N ILE A 76 1.19 -7.93 16.51
CA ILE A 76 0.48 -9.15 16.91
C ILE A 76 1.04 -10.39 16.19
N PRO A 77 1.55 -11.41 16.92
CA PRO A 77 1.96 -12.66 16.30
C PRO A 77 0.72 -13.46 15.83
N HIS A 78 0.57 -13.60 14.52
CA HIS A 78 -0.55 -14.32 13.90
C HIS A 78 -0.12 -15.68 13.32
N LYS A 79 -0.89 -16.74 13.60
CA LYS A 79 -0.68 -18.08 13.02
C LYS A 79 -1.95 -18.54 12.29
N ARG A 80 -1.87 -18.77 10.96
CA ARG A 80 -2.99 -19.33 10.19
C ARG A 80 -3.17 -20.80 10.58
N GLN A 81 -4.31 -21.16 11.16
CA GLN A 81 -4.67 -22.55 11.40
C GLN A 81 -5.20 -23.15 10.09
N ARG A 82 -4.42 -24.04 9.46
CA ARG A 82 -4.85 -24.73 8.24
C ARG A 82 -5.73 -25.91 8.62
N MET A 83 -7.00 -25.88 8.23
CA MET A 83 -7.86 -27.05 8.32
C MET A 83 -7.37 -28.07 7.28
N ARG A 84 -6.82 -29.21 7.72
CA ARG A 84 -6.51 -30.32 6.82
C ARG A 84 -7.84 -30.94 6.39
N ARG A 85 -8.22 -30.80 5.12
CA ARG A 85 -9.27 -31.64 4.54
C ARG A 85 -8.64 -33.02 4.33
N SER A 86 -9.10 -34.01 5.08
CA SER A 86 -8.92 -35.42 4.71
C SER A 86 -9.74 -35.66 3.46
N PHE A 87 -9.06 -36.04 2.38
CA PHE A 87 -9.76 -36.69 1.27
C PHE A 87 -9.94 -38.13 1.71
N ASP A 88 -11.16 -38.51 2.08
CA ASP A 88 -11.48 -39.93 2.17
C ASP A 88 -11.43 -40.47 0.74
N ASN A 89 -10.46 -41.35 0.49
CA ASN A 89 -10.33 -42.06 -0.78
C ASN A 89 -11.60 -42.91 -0.98
N MET A 90 -12.33 -42.65 -2.06
CA MET A 90 -13.41 -43.51 -2.55
C MET A 90 -12.87 -44.55 -3.51
#